data_AF-A0A832DD37-F1
#
_entry.id   AF-A0A832DD37-F1
#
_cell.length_a   1.000
_cell.length_b   1.000
_cell.length_c   1.000
_cell.angle_alpha   90.00
_cell.angle_beta   90.00
_cell.angle_gamma   90.00
#
_symmetry.space_group_name_H-M   'P 1'
#
loop_
_entity.id
_entity.type
_entity.pdbx_description
1 polymer ?
#
loop_
_entity_poly.entity_id
_entity_poly.type
_entity_poly.pdbx_seq_one_letter_code
_entity_poly.pdbx_strand_id
1 'polypeptide(L)'
;MKNDLNNLDLIPNFDNDIEAWIVNTLKIKIIARLDNLLEAKGRENARKLFLVPVFTVAEISRRVEEKAPEMKTYFFKELSCLLEKLAKNQVLL
;
A
#
# COMPACT_ATOMS: atom_id res chain seq x y z
N MET A 1 28.37 26.52 17.42
CA MET A 1 27.24 25.74 16.90
C MET A 1 27.60 24.27 17.08
N LYS A 2 26.99 23.60 18.07
CA LYS A 2 27.18 22.16 18.27
C LYS A 2 26.21 21.41 17.36
N ASN A 3 26.71 20.41 16.66
CA ASN A 3 25.95 19.52 15.80
C ASN A 3 25.02 18.66 16.66
N ASP A 4 23.75 19.03 16.72
CA ASP A 4 22.68 18.19 17.29
C ASP A 4 22.07 17.32 16.18
N LEU A 5 22.91 16.49 15.55
CA LEU A 5 22.51 15.40 14.65
C LEU A 5 22.55 14.04 15.36
N ASN A 6 22.40 14.04 16.69
CA ASN A 6 22.40 12.82 17.49
C ASN A 6 20.95 12.38 17.75
N ASN A 7 20.63 11.20 17.22
CA ASN A 7 19.45 10.37 17.53
C ASN A 7 18.10 10.91 17.04
N LEU A 8 17.91 10.90 15.73
CA LEU A 8 16.63 10.39 15.22
C LEU A 8 16.65 8.89 15.51
N ASP A 9 16.08 8.51 16.64
CA ASP A 9 15.75 7.13 16.96
C ASP A 9 15.03 6.52 15.76
N LEU A 10 15.75 5.69 14.99
CA LEU A 10 15.19 4.80 13.96
C LEU A 10 14.40 3.66 14.64
N ILE A 11 13.63 3.99 15.69
CA ILE A 11 12.73 3.07 16.35
C ILE A 11 11.52 2.98 15.44
N PRO A 12 11.27 1.81 14.83
CA PRO A 12 10.10 1.65 14.01
C PRO A 12 8.87 1.79 14.90
N ASN A 13 7.99 2.71 14.54
CA ASN A 13 6.66 2.73 15.14
C ASN A 13 5.92 1.53 14.57
N PHE A 14 5.65 0.53 15.42
CA PHE A 14 5.04 -0.74 15.06
C PHE A 14 3.77 -0.57 14.20
N ASP A 15 2.96 0.46 14.51
CA ASP A 15 1.74 0.75 13.76
C ASP A 15 2.05 1.27 12.34
N ASN A 16 3.06 2.13 12.20
CA ASN A 16 3.48 2.68 10.91
C ASN A 16 4.13 1.60 10.03
N ASP A 17 4.89 0.69 10.63
CA ASP A 17 5.50 -0.44 9.93
C ASP A 17 4.47 -1.42 9.41
N ILE A 18 3.44 -1.73 10.22
CA ILE A 18 2.31 -2.55 9.80
C ILE A 18 1.55 -1.86 8.67
N GLU A 19 1.27 -0.56 8.78
CA GLU A 19 0.57 0.17 7.73
C GLU A 19 1.38 0.18 6.42
N ALA A 20 2.68 0.46 6.49
CA ALA A 20 3.56 0.41 5.33
C ALA A 20 3.61 -0.98 4.70
N TRP A 21 3.64 -2.05 5.52
CA TRP A 21 3.56 -3.43 5.07
C TRP A 21 2.22 -3.74 4.38
N ILE A 22 1.10 -3.27 4.94
CA ILE A 22 -0.25 -3.41 4.36
C ILE A 22 -0.27 -2.78 2.98
N VAL A 23 0.17 -1.52 2.89
CA VAL A 23 0.16 -0.74 1.64
C VAL A 23 1.05 -1.37 0.58
N ASN A 24 2.26 -1.79 0.93
CA ASN A 24 3.18 -2.43 -0.01
C ASN A 24 2.66 -3.80 -0.48
N THR A 25 2.11 -4.60 0.43
CA THR A 25 1.50 -5.89 0.09
C THR A 25 0.32 -5.70 -0.85
N LEU A 26 -0.53 -4.70 -0.60
CA LEU A 26 -1.68 -4.37 -1.44
C LEU A 26 -1.26 -3.94 -2.85
N LYS A 27 -0.29 -3.02 -2.95
CA LYS A 27 0.27 -2.56 -4.24
C LYS A 27 0.77 -3.73 -5.08
N ILE A 28 1.58 -4.61 -4.49
CA ILE A 28 2.16 -5.77 -5.19
C ILE A 28 1.05 -6.72 -5.68
N LYS A 29 0.07 -7.03 -4.83
CA LYS A 29 -1.06 -7.90 -5.21
C LYS A 29 -1.85 -7.33 -6.37
N ILE A 30 -2.20 -6.05 -6.31
CA ILE A 30 -2.96 -5.40 -7.37
C ILE A 30 -2.16 -5.39 -8.68
N ILE A 31 -0.88 -5.02 -8.65
CA ILE A 31 -0.02 -5.05 -9.84
C ILE A 31 0.04 -6.46 -10.43
N ALA A 32 0.30 -7.48 -9.60
CA ALA A 32 0.40 -8.86 -10.05
C ALA A 32 -0.91 -9.36 -10.68
N ARG A 33 -2.06 -8.93 -10.15
CA ARG A 33 -3.36 -9.25 -10.74
C ARG A 33 -3.55 -8.55 -12.08
N LEU A 34 -3.24 -7.26 -12.15
CA LEU A 34 -3.43 -6.45 -13.36
C LEU A 34 -2.47 -6.83 -14.48
N ASP A 35 -1.28 -7.34 -14.17
CA ASP A 35 -0.34 -7.85 -15.17
C ASP A 35 -0.95 -8.95 -16.05
N ASN A 36 -1.90 -9.72 -15.52
CA ASN A 36 -2.58 -10.79 -16.25
C ASN A 36 -3.88 -10.33 -16.95
N LEU A 37 -4.39 -9.14 -16.61
CA LEU A 37 -5.69 -8.66 -17.10
C LEU A 37 -5.56 -7.52 -18.13
N LEU A 38 -4.53 -6.69 -17.98
CA LEU A 38 -4.35 -5.49 -18.79
C LEU A 38 -3.37 -5.73 -19.93
N GLU A 39 -3.62 -5.04 -21.04
CA GLU A 39 -2.65 -4.86 -22.12
C GLU A 39 -1.42 -4.04 -21.66
N ALA A 40 -0.37 -4.02 -22.48
CA ALA A 40 0.92 -3.43 -22.11
C ALA A 40 0.82 -2.00 -21.55
N LYS A 41 0.04 -1.14 -22.22
CA LYS A 41 -0.18 0.25 -21.79
C LYS A 41 -0.91 0.34 -20.44
N GLY A 42 -1.89 -0.53 -20.21
CA GLY A 42 -2.60 -0.61 -18.94
C GLY A 42 -1.70 -1.07 -17.79
N ARG A 43 -0.81 -2.05 -18.02
CA ARG A 43 0.18 -2.49 -17.03
C ARG A 43 1.15 -1.38 -16.64
N GLU A 44 1.62 -0.61 -17.62
CA GLU A 44 2.49 0.55 -17.36
C GLU A 44 1.79 1.60 -16.49
N ASN A 45 0.53 1.92 -16.81
CA ASN A 45 -0.28 2.86 -16.02
C ASN A 45 -0.52 2.36 -14.59
N ALA A 46 -0.83 1.07 -14.41
CA ALA A 46 -0.97 0.46 -13.10
C ALA A 46 0.31 0.56 -12.26
N ARG A 47 1.48 0.31 -12.87
CA ARG A 47 2.77 0.48 -12.18
C ARG A 47 3.02 1.93 -11.78
N LYS A 48 2.74 2.91 -12.65
CA LYS A 48 2.83 4.35 -12.32
C LYS A 48 1.87 4.77 -11.20
N LEU A 49 0.73 4.09 -11.10
CA LEU A 49 -0.23 4.33 -10.03
C LEU A 49 0.27 3.77 -8.69
N PHE A 50 0.73 2.53 -8.66
CA PHE A 50 0.95 1.78 -7.41
C PHE A 50 2.42 1.75 -6.93
N LEU A 51 3.43 1.89 -7.80
CA LEU A 51 4.86 1.84 -7.41
C LEU A 51 5.40 3.19 -6.89
N VAL A 52 4.53 4.12 -6.51
CA VAL A 52 4.93 5.38 -5.87
C VAL A 52 5.31 5.16 -4.40
N PRO A 53 6.20 6.00 -3.83
CA PRO A 53 6.63 5.91 -2.43
C PRO A 53 5.56 6.47 -1.48
N VAL A 54 4.45 5.73 -1.37
CA VAL A 54 3.31 6.01 -0.50
C VAL A 54 3.21 4.90 0.53
N PHE A 55 3.07 5.22 1.81
CA PHE A 55 3.15 4.21 2.88
C PHE A 55 1.91 4.16 3.78
N THR A 56 0.95 5.06 3.60
CA THR A 56 -0.31 5.06 4.36
C THR A 56 -1.49 4.63 3.50
N VAL A 57 -2.48 4.00 4.12
CA VAL A 57 -3.73 3.59 3.48
C VAL A 57 -4.48 4.81 2.96
N ALA A 58 -4.50 5.89 3.74
CA ALA A 58 -5.15 7.14 3.36
C ALA A 58 -4.58 7.72 2.06
N GLU A 59 -3.26 7.78 1.94
CA GLU A 59 -2.61 8.38 0.78
C GLU A 59 -2.76 7.53 -0.49
N ILE A 60 -2.66 6.19 -0.39
CA ILE A 60 -2.88 5.33 -1.55
C ILE A 60 -4.36 5.30 -1.96
N SER A 61 -5.28 5.36 -1.00
CA SER A 61 -6.73 5.43 -1.27
C SER A 61 -7.07 6.70 -2.03
N ARG A 62 -6.62 7.87 -1.55
CA ARG A 62 -6.81 9.16 -2.22
C ARG A 62 -6.26 9.12 -3.66
N ARG A 63 -5.08 8.53 -3.85
CA ARG A 63 -4.48 8.41 -5.18
C ARG A 63 -5.32 7.56 -6.14
N VAL A 64 -5.87 6.44 -5.67
CA VAL A 64 -6.78 5.61 -6.47
C VAL A 64 -8.02 6.39 -6.83
N GLU A 65 -8.62 7.11 -5.88
CA GLU A 65 -9.81 7.94 -6.13
C GLU A 65 -9.55 9.04 -7.17
N GLU A 66 -8.39 9.70 -7.12
CA GLU A 66 -8.05 10.81 -8.01
C GLU A 66 -7.57 10.36 -9.40
N LYS A 67 -6.89 9.20 -9.51
CA LYS A 67 -6.16 8.80 -10.72
C LYS A 67 -6.71 7.57 -11.41
N ALA A 68 -7.46 6.72 -10.70
CA ALA A 68 -8.08 5.51 -11.23
C ALA A 68 -9.38 5.20 -10.47
N PRO A 69 -10.38 6.10 -10.46
CA PRO A 69 -11.64 5.90 -9.74
C PRO A 69 -12.37 4.61 -10.14
N GLU A 70 -12.18 4.14 -11.38
CA GLU A 70 -12.68 2.86 -11.87
C GLU A 70 -12.13 1.66 -11.10
N MET A 71 -10.94 1.79 -10.49
CA MET A 71 -10.29 0.76 -9.69
C MET A 71 -10.69 0.80 -8.21
N LYS A 72 -11.45 1.81 -7.77
CA LYS A 72 -11.78 2.05 -6.36
C LYS A 72 -12.38 0.82 -5.67
N THR A 73 -13.43 0.24 -6.26
CA THR A 73 -14.11 -0.93 -5.69
C THR A 73 -13.17 -2.13 -5.57
N TYR A 74 -12.35 -2.37 -6.59
CA TYR A 74 -11.39 -3.47 -6.58
C TYR A 74 -10.31 -3.25 -5.51
N PHE A 75 -9.77 -2.03 -5.43
CA PHE A 75 -8.78 -1.64 -4.44
C PHE A 75 -9.28 -1.87 -3.00
N PHE A 76 -10.48 -1.35 -2.67
CA PHE A 76 -11.03 -1.49 -1.32
C PHE A 76 -11.38 -2.95 -0.99
N LYS A 77 -11.81 -3.74 -1.97
CA LYS A 77 -12.02 -5.18 -1.78
C LYS A 77 -10.72 -5.89 -1.38
N GLU A 78 -9.62 -5.66 -2.10
CA GLU A 78 -8.33 -6.27 -1.79
C GLU A 78 -7.77 -5.80 -0.44
N LEU A 79 -7.95 -4.52 -0.10
CA LEU A 79 -7.60 -3.97 1.20
C LEU A 79 -8.37 -4.68 2.33
N SER A 80 -9.71 -4.77 2.21
CA SER A 80 -10.54 -5.48 3.20
C SER A 80 -10.13 -6.94 3.35
N CYS A 81 -9.90 -7.66 2.25
CA CYS A 81 -9.43 -9.04 2.29
C CYS A 81 -8.06 -9.18 2.99
N LEU A 82 -7.17 -8.19 2.85
CA LEU A 82 -5.88 -8.20 3.53
C LEU A 82 -6.03 -7.94 5.04
N LEU A 83 -6.87 -6.97 5.42
CA LEU A 83 -7.16 -6.63 6.81
C LEU A 83 -7.86 -7.80 7.54
N GLU A 84 -8.81 -8.46 6.89
CA GLU A 84 -9.47 -9.66 7.45
C GLU A 84 -8.48 -10.80 7.70
N LYS A 85 -7.51 -11.00 6.81
CA LYS A 85 -6.45 -12.00 6.98
C LYS A 85 -5.55 -11.67 8.16
N LEU A 86 -5.16 -10.40 8.30
CA LEU A 86 -4.38 -9.93 9.44
C LEU A 86 -5.14 -10.12 10.75
N ALA A 87 -6.40 -9.71 10.80
CA ALA A 87 -7.24 -9.87 11.99
C ALA A 87 -7.36 -11.35 12.40
N LYS A 88 -7.56 -12.26 11.45
CA LYS A 88 -7.61 -13.71 11.73
C LYS A 88 -6.30 -14.27 12.28
N ASN A 89 -5.16 -13.78 11.78
CA ASN A 89 -3.85 -14.24 12.24
C ASN A 89 -3.47 -13.67 13.61
N GLN A 90 -3.94 -12.47 13.98
CA GLN A 90 -3.72 -11.88 15.30
C GLN A 90 -4.53 -12.57 16.42
N VAL A 91 -5.64 -13.25 16.08
CA VAL A 91 -6.43 -14.04 17.06
C VAL A 91 -5.72 -15.34 17.47
N LEU A 92 -4.64 -15.72 16.79
CA LEU A 92 -3.87 -16.95 17.03
C LEU A 92 -2.51 -16.71 17.74
N LEU A 93 -2.27 -15.50 18.25
CA LEU A 93 -1.08 -15.13 19.03
C LEU A 93 -1.46 -14.75 20.46
#